data_AF-A0A3F3Q2P2-F1
#
_entry.id   AF-A0A3F3Q2P2-F1
#
_cell.length_a   1.000
_cell.length_b   1.000
_cell.length_c   1.000
_cell.angle_alpha   90.00
_cell.angle_beta   90.00
_cell.angle_gamma   90.00
#
_symmetry.space_group_name_H-M   'P 1'
#
loop_
_entity.id
_entity.type
_entity.pdbx_description
1 polymer ?
#
loop_
_entity_poly.entity_id
_entity_poly.type
_entity_poly.pdbx_seq_one_letter_code
_entity_poly.pdbx_strand_id
1 'polypeptide(L)'
;MAFRNGSFATFLIVCPTSFFLGLIFSLFPYDYPILWSTTPTPATHFDYFESHLRFLHASPPLIPRILHIVIFLGLLGLIMKLYKPSESNMLFDGASLVLYMCGITVYIANIVKGLRLVSGGVYGDELVKGGGGGEEEVEQGQILGREDSLKVLAASNTILALVLVGVLVLQAGQWYAERKEAQEVESFASSSSKGKKEEGSEGGKKKKN
;
A
#
# COMPACT_ATOMS: atom_id res chain seq x y z
N MET A 1 -3.68 23.00 -21.46
CA MET A 1 -3.38 22.64 -20.06
C MET A 1 -3.13 21.13 -20.02
N ALA A 2 -1.93 20.71 -20.39
CA ALA A 2 -1.60 19.28 -20.49
C ALA A 2 -1.54 18.70 -19.08
N PHE A 3 -2.46 17.78 -18.76
CA PHE A 3 -2.30 16.91 -17.61
C PHE A 3 -0.94 16.21 -17.79
N ARG A 4 0.01 16.53 -16.92
CA ARG A 4 1.27 15.79 -16.84
C ARG A 4 0.88 14.40 -16.35
N ASN A 5 0.83 13.40 -17.24
CA ASN A 5 0.29 12.06 -16.94
C ASN A 5 0.80 11.44 -15.62
N GLY A 6 2.01 11.80 -15.17
CA GLY A 6 2.55 11.38 -13.87
C GLY A 6 1.71 11.83 -12.67
N SER A 7 1.11 13.02 -12.69
CA SER A 7 0.30 13.54 -11.57
C SER A 7 -0.98 12.71 -11.35
N PHE A 8 -1.63 12.28 -12.43
CA PHE A 8 -2.84 11.47 -12.35
C PHE A 8 -2.55 10.04 -11.88
N ALA A 9 -1.49 9.42 -12.39
CA ALA A 9 -1.09 8.08 -11.96
C ALA A 9 -0.65 8.05 -10.49
N THR A 10 0.12 9.04 -10.02
CA THR A 10 0.45 9.16 -8.59
C THR A 10 -0.80 9.30 -7.73
N PHE A 11 -1.79 10.08 -8.16
CA PHE A 11 -3.07 10.20 -7.44
C PHE A 11 -3.82 8.85 -7.35
N LEU A 12 -3.83 8.08 -8.44
CA LEU A 12 -4.40 6.72 -8.47
C LEU A 12 -3.68 5.73 -7.55
N ILE A 13 -2.46 6.01 -7.10
CA ILE A 13 -1.73 5.19 -6.13
C ILE A 13 -1.98 5.68 -4.70
N VAL A 14 -1.81 6.99 -4.47
CA VAL A 14 -1.90 7.59 -3.14
C VAL A 14 -3.32 7.48 -2.57
N CYS A 15 -4.36 7.69 -3.38
CA CYS A 15 -5.74 7.65 -2.89
C CYS A 15 -6.13 6.24 -2.37
N PRO A 16 -5.98 5.15 -3.15
CA PRO A 16 -6.18 3.78 -2.66
C PRO A 16 -5.33 3.40 -1.45
N THR A 17 -4.03 3.72 -1.46
CA THR A 17 -3.12 3.36 -0.37
C THR A 17 -3.49 4.08 0.95
N SER A 18 -3.82 5.37 0.90
CA SER A 18 -4.32 6.11 2.05
C SER A 18 -5.69 5.61 2.53
N PHE A 19 -6.60 5.23 1.62
CA PHE A 19 -7.88 4.64 1.98
C PHE A 19 -7.70 3.32 2.76
N PHE A 20 -6.85 2.41 2.26
CA PHE A 20 -6.56 1.15 2.98
C PHE A 20 -5.84 1.36 4.31
N LEU A 21 -4.92 2.33 4.39
CA LEU A 21 -4.31 2.69 5.67
C LEU A 21 -5.35 3.21 6.66
N GLY A 22 -6.32 4.01 6.22
CA GLY A 22 -7.44 4.45 7.04
C GLY A 22 -8.29 3.28 7.54
N LEU A 23 -8.56 2.29 6.67
CA LEU A 23 -9.24 1.06 7.08
C LEU A 23 -8.44 0.32 8.15
N ILE A 24 -7.15 0.04 7.91
CA ILE A 24 -6.30 -0.68 8.89
C ILE A 24 -6.18 0.11 10.21
N PHE A 25 -6.07 1.43 10.15
CA PHE A 25 -6.05 2.28 11.33
C PHE A 25 -7.33 2.16 12.17
N SER A 26 -8.48 1.92 11.54
CA SER A 26 -9.73 1.63 12.26
C SER A 26 -9.74 0.28 12.99
N LEU A 27 -8.92 -0.68 12.56
CA LEU A 27 -8.71 -1.97 13.25
C LEU A 27 -7.67 -1.89 14.37
N PHE A 28 -6.82 -0.85 14.38
CA PHE A 28 -5.74 -0.68 15.33
C PHE A 28 -6.14 -0.78 16.82
N PRO A 29 -7.30 -0.26 17.28
CA PRO A 29 -7.73 -0.43 18.67
C PRO A 29 -7.94 -1.89 19.08
N TYR A 30 -8.27 -2.77 18.13
CA TYR A 30 -8.42 -4.20 18.39
C TYR A 30 -7.08 -4.93 18.33
N ASP A 31 -6.24 -4.59 17.37
CA ASP A 31 -4.92 -5.19 17.17
C ASP A 31 -3.92 -4.79 18.27
N TYR A 32 -4.04 -3.56 18.81
CA TYR A 32 -3.03 -3.01 19.71
C TYR A 32 -2.85 -3.80 21.01
N PRO A 33 -3.93 -4.12 21.76
CA PRO A 33 -3.82 -4.89 23.00
C PRO A 33 -3.35 -6.33 22.78
N ILE A 34 -3.44 -6.86 21.56
CA ILE A 34 -3.05 -8.22 21.20
C ILE A 34 -1.54 -8.29 20.92
N LEU A 35 -0.98 -7.26 20.29
CA LEU A 35 0.41 -7.28 19.80
C LEU A 35 1.41 -6.50 20.67
N TRP A 36 1.00 -5.39 21.28
CA TRP A 36 1.94 -4.48 21.97
C TRP A 36 1.60 -4.24 23.45
N SER A 37 0.57 -4.90 23.99
CA SER A 37 0.29 -4.83 25.42
C SER A 37 1.38 -5.55 26.23
N THR A 38 1.83 -4.92 27.31
CA THR A 38 2.75 -5.52 28.28
C THR A 38 2.03 -6.40 29.30
N THR A 39 0.70 -6.28 29.41
CA THR A 39 -0.14 -7.14 30.24
C THR A 39 -0.84 -8.20 29.39
N PRO A 40 -1.08 -9.41 29.94
CA PRO A 40 -1.82 -10.45 29.22
C PRO A 40 -3.18 -9.92 28.75
N THR A 41 -3.44 -10.06 27.45
CA THR A 41 -4.70 -9.66 26.86
C THR A 41 -5.84 -10.47 27.47
N PRO A 42 -6.88 -9.83 28.06
CA PRO A 42 -8.01 -10.56 28.62
C PRO A 42 -8.72 -11.42 27.57
N ALA A 43 -9.21 -12.59 27.96
CA ALA A 43 -9.98 -13.48 27.07
C ALA A 43 -11.19 -12.77 26.43
N THR A 44 -11.83 -11.85 27.18
CA THR A 44 -12.96 -11.05 26.70
C THR A 44 -12.60 -10.15 25.51
N HIS A 45 -11.35 -9.69 25.40
CA HIS A 45 -10.90 -8.89 24.26
C HIS A 45 -10.86 -9.72 22.97
N PHE A 46 -10.47 -10.99 23.05
CA PHE A 46 -10.51 -11.89 21.90
C PHE A 46 -11.94 -12.13 21.41
N ASP A 47 -12.91 -12.22 22.33
CA ASP A 47 -14.33 -12.35 21.97
C ASP A 47 -14.86 -11.09 21.27
N TYR A 48 -14.49 -9.89 21.75
CA TYR A 48 -14.83 -8.62 21.08
C TYR A 48 -14.21 -8.54 19.70
N PHE A 49 -12.92 -8.88 19.56
CA PHE A 49 -12.23 -8.86 18.29
C PHE A 49 -12.85 -9.84 17.28
N GLU A 50 -13.12 -11.06 17.70
CA GLU A 50 -13.82 -12.06 16.90
C GLU A 50 -15.21 -11.58 16.46
N SER A 51 -15.98 -10.96 17.37
CA SER A 51 -17.29 -10.40 17.03
C SER A 51 -17.20 -9.31 15.96
N HIS A 52 -16.16 -8.46 16.04
CA HIS A 52 -15.90 -7.41 15.06
C HIS A 52 -15.51 -7.99 13.70
N LEU A 53 -14.63 -8.99 13.66
CA LEU A 53 -14.23 -9.65 12.42
C LEU A 53 -15.39 -10.39 11.73
N ARG A 54 -16.24 -11.06 12.52
CA ARG A 54 -17.46 -11.69 12.01
C ARG A 54 -18.43 -10.66 11.46
N PHE A 55 -18.58 -9.51 12.13
CA PHE A 55 -19.38 -8.40 11.62
C PHE A 55 -18.83 -7.86 10.29
N LEU A 56 -17.51 -7.69 10.18
CA LEU A 56 -16.86 -7.27 8.93
C LEU A 56 -17.08 -8.29 7.80
N HIS A 57 -16.98 -9.59 8.08
CA HIS A 57 -17.20 -10.63 7.08
C HIS A 57 -18.69 -10.78 6.69
N ALA A 58 -19.61 -10.55 7.63
CA ALA A 58 -21.04 -10.55 7.40
C ALA A 58 -21.55 -9.31 6.65
N SER A 59 -20.66 -8.35 6.38
CA SER A 59 -21.02 -7.13 5.67
C SER A 59 -21.53 -7.41 4.26
N PRO A 60 -22.44 -6.57 3.71
CA PRO A 60 -23.00 -6.79 2.38
C PRO A 60 -21.91 -6.98 1.31
N PRO A 61 -22.10 -7.90 0.34
CA PRO A 61 -21.07 -8.26 -0.63
C PRO A 61 -20.65 -7.10 -1.56
N LEU A 62 -21.30 -5.95 -1.48
CA LEU A 62 -20.89 -4.72 -2.16
C LEU A 62 -19.60 -4.14 -1.59
N ILE A 63 -19.38 -4.20 -0.28
CA ILE A 63 -18.19 -3.64 0.38
C ILE A 63 -16.91 -4.31 -0.13
N PRO A 64 -16.74 -5.65 -0.04
CA PRO A 64 -15.53 -6.29 -0.54
C PRO A 64 -15.34 -6.06 -2.04
N ARG A 65 -16.41 -5.98 -2.85
CA ARG A 65 -16.29 -5.64 -4.29
C ARG A 65 -15.68 -4.26 -4.51
N ILE A 66 -16.11 -3.25 -3.76
CA ILE A 66 -15.53 -1.91 -3.83
C ILE A 66 -14.06 -1.95 -3.40
N LEU A 67 -13.71 -2.69 -2.34
CA LEU A 67 -12.32 -2.83 -1.91
C LEU A 67 -11.43 -3.40 -3.03
N HIS A 68 -11.85 -4.47 -3.70
CA HIS A 68 -11.09 -5.04 -4.82
C HIS A 68 -10.95 -4.06 -6.00
N ILE A 69 -11.97 -3.25 -6.29
CA ILE A 69 -11.87 -2.19 -7.31
C ILE A 69 -10.82 -1.15 -6.91
N VAL A 70 -10.78 -0.75 -5.63
CA VAL A 70 -9.79 0.22 -5.12
C VAL A 70 -8.37 -0.37 -5.16
N ILE A 71 -8.20 -1.67 -4.86
CA ILE A 71 -6.92 -2.37 -5.05
C ILE A 71 -6.50 -2.34 -6.52
N PHE A 72 -7.42 -2.64 -7.43
CA PHE A 72 -7.14 -2.64 -8.86
C PHE A 72 -6.75 -1.24 -9.37
N LEU A 73 -7.41 -0.18 -8.88
CA LEU A 73 -7.05 1.20 -9.21
C LEU A 73 -5.63 1.55 -8.77
N GLY A 74 -5.22 1.13 -7.57
CA GLY A 74 -3.86 1.31 -7.07
C GLY A 74 -2.82 0.59 -7.93
N LEU A 75 -3.09 -0.68 -8.26
CA LEU A 75 -2.23 -1.48 -9.14
C LEU A 75 -2.14 -0.88 -10.55
N LEU A 76 -3.26 -0.45 -11.10
CA LEU A 76 -3.32 0.19 -12.41
C LEU A 76 -2.51 1.50 -12.44
N GLY A 77 -2.56 2.29 -11.37
CA GLY A 77 -1.73 3.49 -11.22
C GLY A 77 -0.23 3.18 -11.30
N LEU A 78 0.22 2.13 -10.59
CA LEU A 78 1.62 1.67 -10.62
C LEU A 78 2.04 1.17 -12.01
N ILE A 79 1.20 0.38 -12.68
CA ILE A 79 1.46 -0.13 -14.04
C ILE A 79 1.51 1.03 -15.05
N MET A 80 0.58 1.98 -14.97
CA MET A 80 0.55 3.16 -15.85
C MET A 80 1.84 3.97 -15.75
N LYS A 81 2.38 4.11 -14.54
CA LYS A 81 3.65 4.80 -14.29
C LYS A 81 4.84 4.04 -14.85
N LEU A 82 4.87 2.72 -14.72
CA LEU A 82 5.96 1.90 -15.22
C LEU A 82 6.08 1.89 -16.76
N TYR A 83 5.00 2.19 -17.49
CA TYR A 83 4.99 2.18 -18.96
C TYR A 83 5.86 3.25 -19.63
N LYS A 84 6.20 4.36 -18.95
CA LYS A 84 7.18 5.35 -19.44
C LYS A 84 8.41 5.37 -18.52
N PRO A 85 9.45 4.59 -18.84
CA PRO A 85 10.63 4.51 -17.99
C PRO A 85 11.49 5.77 -18.12
N SER A 86 11.64 6.51 -17.01
CA SER A 86 12.86 7.24 -16.68
C SER A 86 13.62 6.44 -15.61
N GLU A 87 14.94 6.65 -15.45
CA GLU A 87 15.73 5.86 -14.47
C GLU A 87 15.19 5.99 -13.04
N SER A 88 14.77 7.19 -12.65
CA SER A 88 14.12 7.45 -11.35
C SER A 88 12.80 6.68 -11.23
N ASN A 89 11.99 6.66 -12.30
CA ASN A 89 10.73 5.93 -12.31
C ASN A 89 10.93 4.42 -12.12
N MET A 90 11.97 3.85 -12.73
CA MET A 90 12.27 2.41 -12.62
C MET A 90 12.58 1.98 -11.18
N LEU A 91 13.37 2.77 -10.45
CA LEU A 91 13.75 2.46 -9.06
C LEU A 91 12.58 2.65 -8.09
N PHE A 92 11.93 3.82 -8.13
CA PHE A 92 10.89 4.15 -7.15
C PHE A 92 9.54 3.48 -7.44
N ASP A 93 9.08 3.47 -8.70
CA ASP A 93 7.82 2.82 -9.06
C ASP A 93 7.98 1.29 -9.14
N GLY A 94 9.15 0.79 -9.53
CA GLY A 94 9.44 -0.65 -9.49
C GLY A 94 9.44 -1.21 -8.06
N ALA A 95 10.12 -0.55 -7.12
CA ALA A 95 10.07 -0.93 -5.71
C ALA A 95 8.65 -0.80 -5.14
N SER A 96 7.93 0.28 -5.47
CA SER A 96 6.53 0.45 -5.06
C SER A 96 5.63 -0.67 -5.57
N LEU A 97 5.83 -1.15 -6.79
CA LEU A 97 5.09 -2.27 -7.36
C LEU A 97 5.35 -3.57 -6.59
N VAL A 98 6.61 -3.90 -6.31
CA VAL A 98 6.96 -5.10 -5.54
C VAL A 98 6.34 -5.06 -4.13
N LEU A 99 6.46 -3.92 -3.44
CA LEU A 99 5.81 -3.73 -2.14
C LEU A 99 4.29 -3.88 -2.25
N TYR A 100 3.66 -3.28 -3.25
CA TYR A 100 2.22 -3.39 -3.44
C TYR A 100 1.76 -4.83 -3.69
N MET A 101 2.51 -5.60 -4.47
CA MET A 101 2.25 -7.03 -4.72
C MET A 101 2.42 -7.88 -3.45
N CYS A 102 3.41 -7.56 -2.61
CA CYS A 102 3.54 -8.16 -1.29
C CYS A 102 2.30 -7.89 -0.43
N GLY A 103 1.81 -6.64 -0.43
CA GLY A 103 0.57 -6.27 0.26
C GLY A 103 -0.66 -7.04 -0.24
N ILE A 104 -0.81 -7.20 -1.56
CA ILE A 104 -1.89 -8.02 -2.16
C ILE A 104 -1.77 -9.48 -1.70
N THR A 105 -0.56 -10.03 -1.65
CA THR A 105 -0.31 -11.41 -1.23
C THR A 105 -0.74 -11.61 0.23
N VAL A 106 -0.31 -10.73 1.13
CA VAL A 106 -0.72 -10.76 2.55
C VAL A 106 -2.24 -10.59 2.71
N TYR A 107 -2.85 -9.70 1.92
CA TYR A 107 -4.30 -9.52 1.93
C TYR A 107 -5.05 -10.82 1.55
N ILE A 108 -4.69 -11.46 0.43
CA ILE A 108 -5.37 -12.66 -0.05
C ILE A 108 -5.06 -13.86 0.84
N ALA A 109 -3.78 -14.11 1.13
CA ALA A 109 -3.33 -15.30 1.83
C ALA A 109 -3.67 -15.28 3.32
N ASN A 110 -3.60 -14.12 3.98
CA ASN A 110 -3.76 -14.03 5.42
C ASN A 110 -5.09 -13.40 5.82
N ILE A 111 -5.42 -12.22 5.27
CA ILE A 111 -6.61 -11.47 5.72
C ILE A 111 -7.91 -12.11 5.23
N VAL A 112 -8.03 -12.40 3.94
CA VAL A 112 -9.25 -13.00 3.36
C VAL A 112 -9.47 -14.41 3.90
N LYS A 113 -8.43 -15.25 3.92
CA LYS A 113 -8.52 -16.60 4.49
C LYS A 113 -8.84 -16.53 5.99
N GLY A 114 -8.18 -15.66 6.75
CA GLY A 114 -8.41 -15.48 8.18
C GLY A 114 -9.85 -15.06 8.52
N LEU A 115 -10.43 -14.10 7.79
CA LEU A 115 -11.83 -13.70 7.99
C LEU A 115 -12.83 -14.84 7.74
N ARG A 116 -12.56 -15.69 6.73
CA ARG A 116 -13.40 -16.86 6.43
C ARG A 116 -13.33 -17.89 7.55
N LEU A 117 -12.14 -18.16 8.09
CA LEU A 117 -11.94 -19.09 9.21
C LEU A 117 -12.64 -18.61 10.49
N VAL A 118 -12.45 -17.33 10.85
CA VAL A 118 -13.08 -16.71 12.03
C VAL A 118 -14.61 -16.72 11.94
N SER A 119 -15.14 -16.55 10.72
CA SER A 119 -16.59 -16.59 10.47
C SER A 119 -17.17 -18.00 10.42
N GLY A 120 -16.37 -18.98 10.00
CA GLY A 120 -16.72 -20.40 10.12
C GLY A 120 -16.68 -20.91 11.56
N GLY A 121 -16.07 -20.16 12.49
CA GLY A 121 -15.84 -20.60 13.87
C GLY A 121 -14.85 -21.76 13.97
N VAL A 122 -14.13 -22.06 12.88
CA VAL A 122 -13.26 -23.23 12.79
C VAL A 122 -11.89 -22.85 13.33
N TYR A 123 -11.52 -23.43 14.47
CA TYR A 123 -10.21 -23.25 15.09
C TYR A 123 -9.64 -24.61 15.52
N GLY A 124 -8.33 -24.79 15.45
CA GLY A 124 -7.67 -26.01 15.95
C GLY A 124 -8.15 -27.32 15.29
N ASP A 125 -8.46 -28.33 16.12
CA ASP A 125 -8.74 -29.74 15.75
C ASP A 125 -9.94 -29.93 14.79
N GLU A 126 -10.80 -28.92 14.62
CA GLU A 126 -11.89 -28.95 13.63
C GLU A 126 -11.41 -28.71 12.18
N LEU A 127 -10.26 -28.06 11.98
CA LEU A 127 -9.57 -28.05 10.69
C LEU A 127 -9.02 -29.44 10.31
N VAL A 128 -8.77 -30.30 11.31
CA VAL A 128 -8.25 -31.66 11.14
C VAL A 128 -9.39 -32.66 10.85
N LYS A 129 -10.60 -32.40 11.36
CA LYS A 129 -11.75 -33.34 11.25
C LYS A 129 -12.85 -32.91 10.26
N GLY A 130 -12.96 -31.62 9.95
CA GLY A 130 -13.98 -31.07 9.07
C GLY A 130 -13.52 -30.96 7.62
N GLY A 131 -13.59 -32.06 6.88
CA GLY A 131 -13.53 -32.06 5.40
C GLY A 131 -14.72 -31.31 4.81
N GLY A 132 -14.66 -29.97 4.80
CA GLY A 132 -15.78 -29.10 4.47
C GLY A 132 -15.37 -27.90 3.63
N GLY A 133 -14.75 -28.14 2.47
CA GLY A 133 -14.72 -27.15 1.39
C GLY A 133 -13.41 -27.05 0.59
N GLY A 134 -13.13 -28.06 -0.23
CA GLY A 134 -12.15 -27.99 -1.32
C GLY A 134 -10.73 -28.35 -0.92
N GLU A 135 -10.14 -29.28 -1.67
CA GLU A 135 -8.79 -29.84 -1.53
C GLU A 135 -7.65 -28.84 -1.84
N GLU A 136 -7.81 -27.56 -1.52
CA GLU A 136 -6.76 -26.55 -1.73
C GLU A 136 -6.14 -26.13 -0.39
N GLU A 137 -5.01 -26.77 -0.08
CA GLU A 137 -3.96 -26.25 0.79
C GLU A 137 -4.38 -25.83 2.22
N VAL A 138 -4.80 -26.78 3.05
CA VAL A 138 -4.55 -26.63 4.49
C VAL A 138 -3.08 -27.01 4.72
N GLU A 139 -2.17 -26.03 4.62
CA GLU A 139 -0.80 -26.24 5.05
C GLU A 139 -0.80 -26.72 6.51
N GLN A 140 -0.15 -27.85 6.77
CA GLN A 140 -0.04 -28.49 8.08
C GLN A 140 0.53 -27.56 9.18
N GLY A 141 1.05 -26.38 8.83
CA GLY A 141 1.52 -25.35 9.76
C GLY A 141 0.45 -24.42 10.34
N GLN A 142 -0.81 -24.48 9.87
CA GLN A 142 -1.87 -23.54 10.25
C GLN A 142 -2.86 -24.10 11.31
N ILE A 143 -2.49 -25.16 12.01
CA ILE A 143 -3.24 -25.68 13.17
C ILE A 143 -2.93 -24.76 14.37
N LEU A 144 -3.56 -23.58 14.37
CA LEU A 144 -3.39 -22.58 15.42
C LEU A 144 -4.62 -22.57 16.33
N GLY A 145 -4.40 -22.34 17.62
CA GLY A 145 -5.49 -22.07 18.56
C GLY A 145 -6.26 -20.80 18.15
N ARG A 146 -7.46 -20.61 18.73
CA ARG A 146 -8.29 -19.42 18.46
C ARG A 146 -7.50 -18.12 18.63
N GLU A 147 -6.84 -17.96 19.76
CA GLU A 147 -6.07 -16.76 20.08
C GLU A 147 -4.87 -16.55 19.15
N ASP A 148 -4.19 -17.63 18.77
CA ASP A 148 -3.04 -17.56 17.87
C ASP A 148 -3.46 -17.20 16.44
N SER A 149 -4.60 -17.72 15.98
CA SER A 149 -5.20 -17.34 14.71
C SER A 149 -5.55 -15.84 14.68
N LEU A 150 -6.11 -15.32 15.77
CA LEU A 150 -6.44 -13.89 15.91
C LEU A 150 -5.16 -13.03 15.98
N LYS A 151 -4.11 -13.47 16.68
CA LYS A 151 -2.80 -12.79 16.71
C LYS A 151 -2.16 -12.73 15.32
N VAL A 152 -2.22 -13.82 14.54
CA VAL A 152 -1.68 -13.85 13.17
C VAL A 152 -2.44 -12.88 12.26
N LEU A 153 -3.76 -12.75 12.44
CA LEU A 153 -4.54 -11.77 11.68
C LEU A 153 -4.18 -10.33 12.04
N ALA A 154 -4.06 -10.01 13.33
CA ALA A 154 -3.61 -8.70 13.80
C ALA A 154 -2.19 -8.37 13.30
N ALA A 155 -1.27 -9.35 13.34
CA ALA A 155 0.08 -9.19 12.81
C ALA A 155 0.06 -8.92 11.30
N SER A 156 -0.83 -9.61 10.56
CA SER A 156 -1.00 -9.41 9.11
C SER A 156 -1.51 -8.00 8.77
N ASN A 157 -2.44 -7.44 9.54
CA ASN A 157 -2.87 -6.05 9.40
C ASN A 157 -1.68 -5.07 9.58
N THR A 158 -0.84 -5.34 10.57
CA THR A 158 0.35 -4.52 10.86
C THR A 158 1.36 -4.58 9.71
N ILE A 159 1.66 -5.78 9.22
CA ILE A 159 2.55 -5.98 8.07
C ILE A 159 2.01 -5.23 6.85
N LEU A 160 0.71 -5.36 6.58
CA LEU A 160 0.05 -4.66 5.48
C LEU A 160 0.15 -3.13 5.64
N ALA A 161 -0.02 -2.59 6.84
CA ALA A 161 0.16 -1.17 7.12
C ALA A 161 1.60 -0.70 6.82
N LEU A 162 2.61 -1.43 7.29
CA LEU A 162 4.02 -1.10 7.04
C LEU A 162 4.35 -1.11 5.55
N VAL A 163 3.85 -2.10 4.80
CA VAL A 163 4.03 -2.18 3.36
C VAL A 163 3.37 -1.00 2.64
N LEU A 164 2.14 -0.65 3.00
CA LEU A 164 1.42 0.49 2.39
C LEU A 164 2.06 1.84 2.74
N VAL A 165 2.55 2.02 3.96
CA VAL A 165 3.37 3.20 4.34
C VAL A 165 4.65 3.24 3.51
N GLY A 166 5.30 2.11 3.30
CA GLY A 166 6.47 1.99 2.41
C GLY A 166 6.17 2.48 0.99
N VAL A 167 5.02 2.11 0.43
CA VAL A 167 4.57 2.62 -0.88
C VAL A 167 4.41 4.14 -0.85
N LEU A 168 3.75 4.72 0.17
CA LEU A 168 3.59 6.17 0.28
C LEU A 168 4.93 6.91 0.40
N VAL A 169 5.87 6.37 1.18
CA VAL A 169 7.21 6.95 1.33
C VAL A 169 7.96 6.94 0.00
N LEU A 170 7.88 5.85 -0.77
CA LEU A 170 8.50 5.77 -2.10
C LEU A 170 7.86 6.76 -3.09
N GLN A 171 6.53 6.89 -3.08
CA GLN A 171 5.83 7.86 -3.92
C GLN A 171 6.17 9.31 -3.55
N ALA A 172 6.33 9.62 -2.26
CA ALA A 172 6.79 10.92 -1.80
C ALA A 172 8.27 11.17 -2.16
N GLY A 173 9.12 10.14 -2.06
CA GLY A 173 10.53 10.18 -2.45
C GLY A 173 10.69 10.49 -3.94
N GLN A 174 9.90 9.83 -4.79
CA GLN A 174 9.87 10.13 -6.22
C GLN A 174 9.42 11.57 -6.49
N TRP A 175 8.35 12.03 -5.85
CA TRP A 175 7.89 13.42 -6.01
C TRP A 175 8.99 14.43 -5.64
N TYR A 176 9.74 14.16 -4.58
CA TYR A 176 10.87 14.99 -4.18
C TYR A 176 12.00 14.95 -5.20
N ALA A 177 12.36 13.76 -5.71
CA ALA A 177 13.39 13.59 -6.73
C ALA A 177 13.03 14.33 -8.03
N GLU A 178 11.80 14.17 -8.53
CA GLU A 178 11.29 14.89 -9.71
C GLU A 178 11.30 16.41 -9.51
N ARG A 179 10.94 16.88 -8.32
CA ARG A 179 10.94 18.31 -8.01
C ARG A 179 12.34 18.89 -7.97
N LYS A 180 13.32 18.14 -7.48
CA LYS A 180 14.73 18.54 -7.47
C LYS A 180 15.30 18.60 -8.90
N GLU A 181 15.08 17.58 -9.72
CA GLU A 181 15.47 17.59 -11.14
C GLU A 181 14.87 18.79 -11.89
N ALA A 182 13.59 19.10 -11.66
CA ALA A 182 12.94 20.24 -12.29
C ALA A 182 13.58 21.58 -11.91
N GLN A 183 13.97 21.76 -10.64
CA GLN A 183 14.66 22.97 -10.18
C GLN A 183 16.07 23.10 -10.78
N GLU A 184 16.79 21.99 -10.89
CA GLU A 184 18.11 21.95 -11.52
C GLU A 184 18.04 22.35 -13.00
N VAL A 185 17.08 21.79 -13.75
CA VAL A 185 16.86 22.14 -15.17
C VAL A 185 16.49 23.63 -15.34
N GLU A 186 15.63 24.17 -14.48
CA GLU A 186 15.26 25.59 -14.53
C GLU A 186 16.46 26.51 -14.23
N SER A 187 17.30 26.14 -13.25
CA SER A 187 18.51 26.88 -12.93
C SER A 187 19.49 26.92 -14.11
N PHE A 188 19.68 25.79 -14.82
CA PHE A 188 20.51 25.70 -16.03
C PHE A 188 19.94 26.47 -17.23
N ALA A 189 18.61 26.47 -17.40
CA ALA A 189 17.95 27.24 -18.44
C ALA A 189 18.08 28.76 -18.17
N SER A 190 17.94 29.18 -16.92
CA SER A 190 18.06 30.58 -16.52
C SER A 190 19.49 31.12 -16.71
N SER A 191 20.51 30.32 -16.35
CA SER A 191 21.92 30.67 -16.53
C SER A 191 22.33 30.69 -18.02
N SER A 192 21.85 29.74 -18.82
CA SER A 192 22.08 29.71 -20.27
C SER A 192 21.42 30.88 -21.00
N SER A 193 20.24 31.34 -20.54
CA SER A 193 19.59 32.53 -21.13
C SER A 193 20.29 33.84 -20.74
N LYS A 194 20.89 33.90 -19.54
CA LYS A 194 21.71 35.05 -19.11
C LYS A 194 23.01 35.14 -19.91
N GLY A 195 23.72 34.03 -20.10
CA GLY A 195 24.96 33.99 -20.91
C GLY A 195 24.75 34.44 -22.37
N LYS A 196 23.67 33.98 -23.02
CA LYS A 196 23.32 34.42 -24.39
C LYS A 196 22.95 35.91 -24.49
N LYS A 197 22.38 36.49 -23.44
CA LYS A 197 22.07 37.93 -23.39
C LYS A 197 23.32 38.79 -23.18
N GLU A 198 24.30 38.31 -22.43
CA GLU A 198 25.57 39.00 -22.22
C GLU A 198 26.46 38.99 -23.48
N GLU A 199 26.58 37.85 -24.18
CA GLU A 199 27.32 37.75 -25.45
C GLU A 199 26.73 38.63 -26.56
N GLY A 200 25.39 38.74 -26.64
CA GLY A 200 24.72 39.62 -27.58
C GLY A 200 24.94 41.11 -27.30
N SER A 201 25.14 41.49 -26.03
CA SER A 201 25.39 42.87 -25.59
C SER A 201 26.84 43.30 -25.85
N GLU A 202 27.81 42.42 -25.65
CA GLU A 202 29.23 42.68 -25.98
C GLU A 202 29.49 42.73 -27.49
N GLY A 203 28.87 41.84 -28.27
CA GLY A 203 29.00 41.85 -29.74
C GLY A 203 28.44 43.12 -30.39
N GLY A 204 27.38 43.71 -29.81
CA GLY A 204 26.79 44.97 -30.28
C GLY A 204 27.63 46.21 -29.99
N LYS A 205 28.42 46.21 -28.90
CA LYS A 205 29.32 47.30 -28.53
C LYS A 205 30.59 47.34 -29.37
N LYS A 206 31.13 46.19 -29.76
CA LYS A 206 32.36 46.09 -30.59
C LYS A 206 32.17 46.53 -32.05
N LYS A 207 30.94 46.53 -32.56
CA LYS A 207 30.63 46.85 -33.97
C LYS A 207 30.33 48.34 -34.23
N LYS A 208 30.42 49.19 -33.20
CA LYS A 208 30.00 50.59 -33.23
C LYS A 208 31.14 51.60 -33.03
N ASN A 209 32.39 51.14 -33.02
CA ASN A 209 33.60 51.96 -33.05
C ASN A 209 34.29 51.85 -34.41
#